data_AF-A0ABD3UK95-F1
#
_entry.id   AF-A0ABD3UK95-F1
#
_cell.length_a   1.000
_cell.length_b   1.000
_cell.length_c   1.000
_cell.angle_alpha   90.00
_cell.angle_beta   90.00
_cell.angle_gamma   90.00
#
_symmetry.space_group_name_H-M   'P 1'
#
loop_
_entity.id
_entity.type
_entity.pdbx_description
1 polymer ?
#
loop_
_entity_poly.entity_id
_entity_poly.type
_entity_poly.pdbx_seq_one_letter_code
_entity_poly.pdbx_strand_id
1 'polypeptide(L)'
;MVHLPIHLVREAILGGPVHYRWMYPIERFLFKLKQYVSNKAFPEGSIAEGYIAEECLTFCSMYLNDIETQFNRVERNYESCRDKACQTLSVFSENSRLIGKGTYEYLDNKLWNQARAYVLMNCDEVIPFVSEHKEELRRNGCSNVEKVQNESFPEWFEKRVS
;
A
#
# COMPACT_ATOMS: atom_id res chain seq x y z
N MET A 1 18.36 -6.43 18.29
CA MET A 1 18.94 -7.48 17.42
C MET A 1 18.49 -7.30 15.98
N VAL A 2 19.31 -7.62 14.97
CA VAL A 2 18.90 -7.62 13.55
C VAL A 2 18.38 -9.03 13.23
N HIS A 3 17.10 -9.29 13.45
CA HIS A 3 16.50 -10.52 12.97
C HIS A 3 16.22 -10.35 11.47
N LEU A 4 17.09 -10.92 10.63
CA LEU A 4 16.82 -11.02 9.20
C LEU A 4 15.51 -11.83 9.01
N PRO A 5 14.55 -11.39 8.18
CA PRO A 5 13.27 -12.07 7.95
C PRO A 5 13.40 -13.57 7.61
N ILE A 6 14.54 -13.97 7.03
CA ILE A 6 14.89 -15.36 6.70
C ILE A 6 14.94 -16.27 7.93
N HIS A 7 15.37 -15.76 9.10
CA HIS A 7 15.50 -16.58 10.31
C HIS A 7 14.16 -16.79 11.01
N LEU A 8 13.18 -15.89 10.81
CA LEU A 8 11.87 -15.97 11.45
C LEU A 8 11.08 -17.21 11.01
N VAL A 9 11.17 -17.58 9.74
CA VAL A 9 10.46 -18.77 9.20
C VAL A 9 11.02 -20.05 9.81
N ARG A 10 12.36 -20.15 9.93
CA ARG A 10 13.01 -21.35 10.47
C ARG A 10 12.82 -21.48 11.97
N GLU A 11 12.82 -20.37 12.70
CA GLU A 11 12.49 -20.33 14.13
C GLU A 11 11.03 -20.73 14.41
N ALA A 12 10.08 -20.31 13.56
CA ALA A 12 8.67 -20.68 13.66
C ALA A 12 8.44 -22.19 13.42
N ILE A 13 9.13 -22.77 12.42
CA ILE A 13 9.04 -24.21 12.11
C ILE A 13 9.59 -25.05 13.28
N LEU A 14 10.70 -24.63 13.90
CA LEU A 14 11.34 -25.38 14.99
C LEU A 14 10.68 -25.15 16.36
N GLY A 15 9.98 -24.03 16.54
CA GLY A 15 9.50 -23.58 17.85
C GLY A 15 8.00 -23.59 18.07
N GLY A 16 7.20 -23.83 17.03
CA GLY A 16 5.75 -23.63 17.10
C GLY A 16 5.36 -22.15 17.17
N PRO A 17 4.10 -21.83 17.52
CA PRO A 17 3.59 -20.47 17.54
C PRO A 17 4.48 -19.52 18.34
N VAL A 18 4.90 -18.48 17.63
CA VAL A 18 6.06 -17.63 17.90
C VAL A 18 5.88 -16.68 19.10
N HIS A 19 4.73 -16.72 19.79
CA HIS A 19 4.34 -15.72 20.78
C HIS A 19 5.21 -15.67 22.05
N TYR A 20 5.85 -16.78 22.46
CA TYR A 20 6.65 -16.83 23.70
C TYR A 20 8.17 -16.89 23.49
N ARG A 21 8.65 -16.91 22.23
CA ARG A 21 10.09 -17.00 21.92
C ARG A 21 10.68 -15.70 21.38
N TRP A 22 9.85 -14.74 20.99
CA TRP A 22 10.33 -13.47 20.49
C TRP A 22 10.76 -12.56 21.62
N MET A 23 12.04 -12.18 21.59
CA MET A 23 12.54 -11.07 22.40
C MET A 23 12.02 -9.72 21.93
N TYR A 24 11.49 -9.62 20.70
CA TYR A 24 11.09 -8.35 20.10
C TYR A 24 10.11 -7.51 20.95
N PRO A 25 9.03 -8.07 21.55
CA PRO A 25 8.16 -7.30 22.44
C PRO A 25 8.88 -6.80 23.69
N ILE A 26 9.76 -7.62 24.27
CA ILE A 26 10.57 -7.28 25.45
C ILE A 26 11.56 -6.17 25.10
N GLU A 27 12.29 -6.31 23.99
CA GLU A 27 13.23 -5.30 23.49
C GLU A 27 12.52 -3.96 23.23
N ARG A 28 11.34 -3.97 22.60
CA ARG A 28 10.54 -2.76 22.37
C ARG A 28 10.09 -2.11 23.68
N PHE A 29 9.66 -2.90 24.64
CA PHE A 29 9.26 -2.38 25.95
C PHE A 29 10.45 -1.76 26.67
N LEU A 30 11.60 -2.44 26.72
CA LEU A 30 12.84 -1.90 27.32
C LEU A 30 13.33 -0.64 26.59
N PHE A 31 13.19 -0.58 25.27
CA PHE A 31 13.51 0.62 24.50
C PHE A 31 12.61 1.79 24.89
N LYS A 32 11.31 1.56 25.07
CA LYS A 32 10.36 2.57 25.57
C LYS A 32 10.72 3.05 26.97
N LEU A 33 10.98 2.14 27.91
CA LEU A 33 11.42 2.51 29.27
C LEU A 33 12.73 3.30 29.26
N LYS A 34 13.68 2.95 28.38
CA LYS A 34 14.94 3.69 28.23
C LYS A 34 14.71 5.14 27.80
N GLN A 35 13.65 5.43 27.04
CA GLN A 35 13.29 6.80 26.66
C GLN A 35 12.81 7.64 27.87
N TYR A 36 12.30 7.00 28.94
CA TYR A 36 11.86 7.69 30.15
C TYR A 36 12.98 8.05 31.12
N VAL A 37 14.20 7.55 30.90
CA VAL A 37 15.37 7.87 31.75
C VAL A 37 15.94 9.24 31.36
N SER A 38 15.29 10.31 31.79
CA SER A 38 15.76 11.68 31.69
C SER A 38 16.81 12.00 32.76
N ASN A 39 16.62 11.52 33.99
CA ASN A 39 17.57 11.65 35.09
C ASN A 39 18.34 10.34 35.33
N LYS A 40 19.61 10.30 34.87
CA LYS A 40 20.47 9.12 35.02
C LYS A 40 20.92 8.85 36.46
N ALA A 41 20.83 9.82 37.36
CA ALA A 41 21.18 9.63 38.77
C ALA A 41 20.09 8.84 39.52
N PHE A 42 18.84 8.88 39.05
CA PHE A 42 17.69 8.20 39.64
C PHE A 42 16.81 7.59 38.53
N PRO A 43 17.29 6.52 37.87
CA PRO A 43 16.64 5.99 36.68
C PRO A 43 15.25 5.43 36.95
N GLU A 44 15.00 4.79 38.10
CA GLU A 44 13.70 4.23 38.46
C GLU A 44 12.66 5.33 38.66
N GLY A 45 13.03 6.40 39.38
CA GLY A 45 12.16 7.56 39.59
C GLY A 45 11.83 8.27 38.29
N SER A 46 12.83 8.43 37.42
CA SER A 46 12.66 9.02 36.09
C SER A 46 11.72 8.19 35.20
N ILE A 47 11.82 6.86 35.25
CA ILE A 47 10.91 5.96 34.52
C ILE A 47 9.49 6.08 35.05
N ALA A 48 9.30 6.07 36.37
CA ALA A 48 7.99 6.18 37.00
C ALA A 48 7.31 7.52 36.63
N GLU A 49 8.05 8.62 36.68
CA GLU A 49 7.56 9.94 36.30
C GLU A 49 7.16 10.00 34.82
N GLY A 50 8.03 9.52 33.92
CA GLY A 50 7.74 9.46 32.48
C GLY A 50 6.53 8.60 32.15
N TYR A 51 6.36 7.47 32.86
CA TYR A 51 5.20 6.60 32.72
C TYR A 51 3.90 7.28 33.17
N ILE A 52 3.90 7.93 34.33
CA ILE A 52 2.73 8.68 34.83
C ILE A 52 2.36 9.79 33.84
N ALA A 53 3.34 10.53 33.32
CA ALA A 53 3.08 11.57 32.33
C ALA A 53 2.46 11.01 31.04
N GLU A 54 2.96 9.89 30.52
CA GLU A 54 2.39 9.24 29.34
C GLU A 54 0.95 8.78 29.57
N GLU A 55 0.65 8.15 30.71
CA GLU A 55 -0.70 7.70 31.08
C GLU A 55 -1.67 8.88 31.21
N CYS A 56 -1.26 9.96 31.87
CA CYS A 56 -2.06 11.18 31.98
C CYS A 56 -2.36 11.81 30.61
N LEU A 57 -1.35 11.93 29.75
CA LEU A 57 -1.52 12.46 28.40
C LEU A 57 -2.42 11.55 27.55
N THR A 58 -2.24 10.24 27.65
CA THR A 58 -3.08 9.23 27.00
C THR A 58 -4.54 9.37 27.43
N PHE A 59 -4.79 9.50 28.72
CA PHE A 59 -6.13 9.72 29.26
C PHE A 59 -6.74 11.04 28.76
N CYS A 60 -6.01 12.15 28.86
CA CYS A 60 -6.46 13.45 28.36
C CYS A 60 -6.77 13.41 26.85
N SER A 61 -5.97 12.66 26.07
CA SER A 61 -6.13 12.54 24.62
C SER A 61 -7.49 11.95 24.21
N MET A 62 -8.12 11.14 25.07
CA MET A 62 -9.45 10.57 24.81
C MET A 62 -10.57 11.63 24.84
N TYR A 63 -10.32 12.80 25.44
CA TYR A 63 -11.30 13.89 25.57
C TYR A 63 -11.00 15.07 24.64
N LEU A 64 -9.91 15.03 23.88
CA LEU A 64 -9.51 16.07 22.93
C LEU A 64 -9.86 15.64 21.51
N ASN A 65 -11.07 16.00 21.06
CA ASN A 65 -11.60 15.58 19.75
C ASN A 65 -11.03 16.38 18.56
N ASP A 66 -10.63 17.63 18.79
CA ASP A 66 -10.19 18.55 17.72
C ASP A 66 -8.67 18.58 17.52
N ILE A 67 -7.94 17.68 18.19
CA ILE A 67 -6.48 17.61 18.15
C ILE A 67 -6.06 16.23 17.66
N GLU A 68 -5.04 16.18 16.82
CA GLU A 68 -4.45 14.91 16.39
C GLU A 68 -3.73 14.24 17.58
N THR A 69 -4.22 13.07 17.99
CA THR A 69 -3.65 12.26 19.07
C THR A 69 -3.06 10.97 18.52
N GLN A 70 -2.33 10.21 19.35
CA GLN A 70 -1.80 8.91 18.95
C GLN A 70 -2.91 7.91 18.53
N PHE A 71 -4.13 8.08 19.03
CA PHE A 71 -5.29 7.22 18.73
C PHE A 71 -6.09 7.70 17.53
N ASN A 72 -6.12 9.03 17.30
CA ASN A 72 -6.96 9.65 16.27
C ASN A 72 -6.17 9.89 14.98
N ARG A 73 -4.83 9.91 15.06
CA ARG A 73 -3.95 10.11 13.90
C ARG A 73 -4.21 9.03 12.86
N VAL A 74 -4.25 9.47 11.61
CA VAL A 74 -4.50 8.57 10.50
C VAL A 74 -3.27 7.72 10.25
N GLU A 75 -3.47 6.47 9.82
CA GLU A 75 -2.36 5.56 9.58
C GLU A 75 -1.36 6.13 8.57
N ARG A 76 -0.09 5.73 8.69
CA ARG A 76 0.97 6.21 7.77
C ARG A 76 0.64 5.96 6.29
N ASN A 77 -0.09 4.88 6.03
CA ASN A 77 -0.54 4.48 4.71
C ASN A 77 -2.01 4.85 4.45
N TYR A 78 -2.56 5.82 5.19
CA TYR A 78 -3.92 6.27 4.94
C TYR A 78 -4.04 6.93 3.57
N GLU A 79 -4.82 6.29 2.70
CA GLU A 79 -5.19 6.83 1.41
C GLU A 79 -6.27 7.89 1.61
N SER A 80 -5.83 9.15 1.66
CA SER A 80 -6.73 10.29 1.67
C SER A 80 -7.50 10.33 0.35
N CYS A 81 -8.76 9.90 0.36
CA CYS A 81 -9.70 9.97 -0.76
C CYS A 81 -10.09 11.42 -1.16
N ARG A 82 -9.30 12.44 -0.81
CA ARG A 82 -9.67 13.85 -0.98
C ARG A 82 -9.77 14.29 -2.44
N ASP A 83 -9.16 13.57 -3.38
CA ASP A 83 -9.16 13.92 -4.81
C ASP A 83 -10.00 12.96 -5.68
N LYS A 84 -11.03 12.30 -5.12
CA LYS A 84 -11.98 11.50 -5.91
C LYS A 84 -12.74 12.31 -6.97
N ALA A 85 -12.72 13.65 -6.87
CA ALA A 85 -13.40 14.53 -7.81
C ALA A 85 -12.74 14.61 -9.21
N CYS A 86 -11.55 14.02 -9.41
CA CYS A 86 -10.77 14.25 -10.62
C CYS A 86 -10.52 13.02 -11.51
N GLN A 87 -11.10 11.85 -11.20
CA GLN A 87 -10.83 10.61 -11.94
C GLN A 87 -12.06 10.21 -12.76
N THR A 88 -12.03 10.59 -14.03
CA THR A 88 -13.08 10.29 -15.02
C THR A 88 -13.13 8.80 -15.40
N LEU A 89 -12.06 8.03 -15.16
CA LEU A 89 -11.95 6.62 -15.55
C LEU A 89 -11.70 5.73 -14.33
N SER A 90 -12.32 4.55 -14.30
CA SER A 90 -12.25 3.63 -13.17
C SER A 90 -10.84 3.15 -12.84
N VAL A 91 -9.98 2.97 -13.85
CA VAL A 91 -8.58 2.55 -13.69
C VAL A 91 -7.73 3.52 -12.88
N PHE A 92 -8.16 4.78 -12.78
CA PHE A 92 -7.46 5.79 -11.99
C PHE A 92 -8.11 6.03 -10.64
N SER A 93 -9.22 5.36 -10.31
CA SER A 93 -10.01 5.61 -9.09
C SER A 93 -9.28 5.31 -7.77
N GLU A 94 -8.23 4.48 -7.82
CA GLU A 94 -7.41 4.13 -6.67
C GLU A 94 -6.25 5.10 -6.48
N ASN A 95 -6.28 5.86 -5.39
CA ASN A 95 -5.22 6.79 -5.01
C ASN A 95 -4.12 6.04 -4.26
N SER A 96 -3.18 5.44 -4.98
CA SER A 96 -1.96 4.92 -4.34
C SER A 96 -1.03 6.08 -3.91
N ARG A 97 -0.61 6.08 -2.65
CA ARG A 97 0.41 7.02 -2.18
C ARG A 97 1.79 6.52 -2.61
N LEU A 98 2.39 7.19 -3.59
CA LEU A 98 3.77 6.90 -4.01
C LEU A 98 4.73 7.11 -2.83
N ILE A 99 5.55 6.09 -2.54
CA ILE A 99 6.56 6.13 -1.47
C ILE A 99 7.94 6.26 -2.12
N GLY A 100 8.70 7.28 -1.73
CA GLY A 100 10.09 7.48 -2.15
C GLY A 100 10.25 8.53 -3.25
N LYS A 101 11.47 8.62 -3.78
CA LYS A 101 11.82 9.56 -4.85
C LYS A 101 11.47 8.95 -6.20
N GLY A 102 10.68 9.66 -7.01
CA GLY A 102 10.37 9.24 -8.38
C GLY A 102 11.61 9.24 -9.26
N THR A 103 11.75 8.19 -10.07
CA THR A 103 12.74 8.08 -11.14
C THR A 103 12.04 8.16 -12.49
N TYR A 104 12.67 8.86 -13.44
CA TYR A 104 12.17 8.90 -14.82
C TYR A 104 12.88 7.82 -15.62
N GLU A 105 12.11 6.94 -16.25
CA GLU A 105 12.62 5.93 -17.19
C GLU A 105 11.94 6.12 -18.55
N TYR A 106 12.72 5.97 -19.61
CA TYR A 106 12.19 5.96 -20.97
C TYR A 106 11.63 4.56 -21.27
N LEU A 107 10.33 4.49 -21.51
CA LEU A 107 9.66 3.27 -21.93
C LEU A 107 9.97 3.01 -23.41
N ASP A 108 10.42 1.79 -23.71
CA ASP A 108 10.51 1.29 -25.09
C ASP A 108 9.10 1.16 -25.70
N ASN A 109 8.98 1.18 -27.03
CA ASN A 109 7.71 1.07 -27.74
C ASN A 109 6.93 -0.20 -27.37
N LYS A 110 7.64 -1.30 -27.10
CA LYS A 110 7.02 -2.55 -26.64
C LYS A 110 6.36 -2.40 -25.27
N LEU A 111 7.07 -1.78 -24.32
CA LEU A 111 6.56 -1.51 -22.97
C LEU A 111 5.42 -0.49 -23.01
N TRP A 112 5.51 0.51 -23.87
CA TRP A 112 4.43 1.47 -24.11
C TRP A 112 3.15 0.79 -24.59
N ASN A 113 3.25 -0.11 -25.57
CA ASN A 113 2.09 -0.84 -26.08
C ASN A 113 1.49 -1.77 -25.02
N GLN A 114 2.34 -2.43 -24.22
CA GLN A 114 1.89 -3.25 -23.10
C GLN A 114 1.19 -2.42 -22.01
N ALA A 115 1.74 -1.27 -21.64
CA ALA A 115 1.14 -0.37 -20.66
C ALA A 115 -0.22 0.16 -21.15
N ARG A 116 -0.31 0.59 -22.42
CA ARG A 116 -1.59 1.01 -23.03
C ARG A 116 -2.62 -0.11 -23.02
N ALA A 117 -2.25 -1.31 -23.46
CA ALA A 117 -3.15 -2.45 -23.46
C ALA A 117 -3.61 -2.80 -22.03
N TYR A 118 -2.70 -2.75 -21.05
CA TYR A 118 -3.04 -2.99 -19.65
C TYR A 118 -4.05 -1.97 -19.12
N VAL A 119 -3.83 -0.68 -19.34
CA VAL A 119 -4.76 0.37 -18.88
C VAL A 119 -6.13 0.19 -19.50
N LEU A 120 -6.22 -0.07 -20.81
CA LEU A 120 -7.49 -0.24 -21.51
C LEU A 120 -8.25 -1.51 -21.07
N MET A 121 -7.55 -2.61 -20.83
CA MET A 121 -8.19 -3.89 -20.43
C MET A 121 -8.69 -3.89 -18.99
N ASN A 122 -8.17 -3.00 -18.13
CA ASN A 122 -8.57 -2.86 -16.73
C ASN A 122 -9.49 -1.63 -16.50
N CYS A 123 -9.98 -1.02 -17.57
CA CYS A 123 -10.88 0.13 -17.50
C CYS A 123 -12.32 -0.33 -17.71
N ASP A 124 -13.21 -0.09 -16.74
CA ASP A 124 -14.56 -0.64 -16.77
C ASP A 124 -15.39 -0.05 -17.92
N GLU A 125 -15.15 1.22 -18.23
CA GLU A 125 -15.80 1.95 -19.31
C GLU A 125 -15.42 1.39 -20.70
N VAL A 126 -14.30 0.66 -20.80
CA VAL A 126 -13.77 0.09 -22.05
C VAL A 126 -14.25 -1.34 -22.28
N ILE A 127 -14.78 -2.03 -21.25
CA ILE A 127 -15.27 -3.41 -21.33
C ILE A 127 -16.27 -3.66 -22.48
N PRO A 128 -17.24 -2.76 -22.78
CA PRO A 128 -18.16 -2.96 -23.90
C PRO A 128 -17.43 -3.05 -25.25
N PHE A 129 -16.41 -2.21 -25.45
CA PHE A 129 -15.61 -2.17 -26.67
C PHE A 129 -14.70 -3.38 -26.80
N VAL A 130 -14.14 -3.88 -25.69
CA VAL A 130 -13.39 -5.15 -25.68
C VAL A 130 -14.27 -6.29 -26.18
N SER A 131 -15.53 -6.33 -25.74
CA SER A 131 -16.50 -7.36 -26.15
C SER A 131 -16.87 -7.25 -27.62
N GLU A 132 -17.12 -6.03 -28.11
CA GLU A 132 -17.40 -5.74 -29.53
C GLU A 132 -16.27 -6.23 -30.44
N HIS A 133 -15.02 -5.86 -30.14
CA HIS A 133 -13.86 -6.29 -30.94
C HIS A 133 -13.67 -7.82 -30.94
N LYS A 134 -13.90 -8.48 -29.79
CA LYS A 134 -13.87 -9.95 -29.72
C LYS A 134 -14.92 -10.60 -30.62
N GLU A 135 -16.11 -10.02 -30.73
CA GLU A 135 -17.12 -10.51 -31.66
C GLU A 135 -16.72 -10.32 -33.13
N GLU A 136 -16.14 -9.17 -33.47
CA GLU A 136 -15.62 -8.91 -34.83
C GLU A 136 -14.54 -9.93 -35.22
N LEU A 137 -13.60 -10.21 -34.31
CA LEU A 137 -12.55 -11.21 -34.54
C LEU A 137 -13.10 -12.63 -34.71
N ARG A 138 -14.17 -12.98 -33.97
CA ARG A 138 -14.87 -14.26 -34.13
C ARG A 138 -15.59 -14.36 -35.47
N ARG A 139 -16.25 -13.28 -35.92
CA ARG A 139 -16.90 -13.22 -37.25
C ARG A 139 -15.88 -13.34 -38.38
N ASN A 140 -14.70 -12.77 -38.21
CA ASN A 140 -13.60 -12.83 -39.18
C ASN A 140 -12.84 -14.17 -39.17
N GLY A 141 -13.18 -15.10 -38.28
CA GLY A 141 -12.59 -16.44 -38.25
C GLY A 141 -11.15 -16.50 -37.75
N CYS A 142 -10.72 -15.59 -36.86
CA CYS A 142 -9.37 -15.62 -36.29
C CYS A 142 -9.15 -16.82 -35.36
N SER A 143 -8.14 -17.65 -35.63
CA SER A 143 -7.82 -18.83 -34.80
C SER A 143 -7.37 -18.50 -33.37
N ASN A 144 -6.70 -17.36 -33.15
CA ASN A 144 -6.18 -16.94 -31.84
C ASN A 144 -6.80 -15.61 -31.41
N VAL A 145 -8.10 -15.63 -31.12
CA VAL A 145 -8.88 -14.42 -30.74
C VAL A 145 -8.24 -13.67 -29.58
N GLU A 146 -7.78 -14.35 -28.52
CA GLU A 146 -7.22 -13.68 -27.33
C GLU A 146 -5.89 -12.97 -27.60
N LYS A 147 -5.00 -13.60 -28.37
CA LYS A 147 -3.71 -13.00 -28.72
C LYS A 147 -3.91 -11.79 -29.64
N VAL A 148 -4.74 -11.95 -30.67
CA VAL A 148 -5.04 -10.87 -31.62
C VAL A 148 -5.77 -9.74 -30.92
N GLN A 149 -6.66 -10.03 -29.96
CA GLN A 149 -7.32 -9.02 -29.13
C GLN A 149 -6.28 -8.16 -28.41
N ASN A 150 -5.33 -8.76 -27.68
CA ASN A 150 -4.37 -7.99 -26.88
C ASN A 150 -3.43 -7.14 -27.74
N GLU A 151 -3.09 -7.59 -28.95
CA GLU A 151 -2.18 -6.87 -29.86
C GLU A 151 -2.90 -5.76 -30.66
N SER A 152 -4.11 -6.03 -31.16
CA SER A 152 -4.80 -5.14 -32.10
C SER A 152 -5.84 -4.20 -31.46
N PHE A 153 -6.30 -4.52 -30.25
CA PHE A 153 -7.36 -3.75 -29.60
C PHE A 153 -7.01 -2.28 -29.37
N PRO A 154 -5.79 -1.89 -28.92
CA PRO A 154 -5.49 -0.47 -28.70
C PRO A 154 -5.63 0.38 -29.97
N GLU A 155 -5.14 -0.13 -31.11
CA GLU A 155 -5.23 0.57 -32.40
C GLU A 155 -6.67 0.59 -32.95
N TRP A 156 -7.41 -0.51 -32.77
CA TRP A 156 -8.82 -0.59 -33.14
C TRP A 156 -9.67 0.39 -32.32
N PHE A 157 -9.42 0.46 -31.01
CA PHE A 157 -10.12 1.33 -30.08
C PHE A 157 -9.86 2.80 -30.38
N GLU A 158 -8.61 3.17 -30.69
CA GLU A 158 -8.24 4.54 -31.10
C GLU A 158 -9.02 5.00 -32.34
N LYS A 159 -9.17 4.12 -33.34
CA LYS A 159 -9.96 4.41 -34.56
C LYS A 159 -11.46 4.43 -34.33
N ARG A 160 -11.95 3.73 -33.31
CA ARG A 160 -13.39 3.61 -33.00
C ARG A 160 -13.91 4.81 -32.23
N VAL A 161 -13.06 5.40 -31.39
CA VAL A 161 -13.40 6.52 -30.49
C VAL A 161 -13.00 7.89 -31.06
N SER A 162 -12.05 7.94 -32.01
CA SER A 162 -11.72 9.16 -32.78
C SER A 162 -12.84 9.53 -33.76
#